data_AF-A0A0A8ZCW2-F1
#
_entry.id   AF-A0A0A8ZCW2-F1
#
_cell.length_a   1.000
_cell.length_b   1.000
_cell.length_c   1.000
_cell.angle_alpha   90.00
_cell.angle_beta   90.00
_cell.angle_gamma   90.00
#
_symmetry.space_group_name_H-M   'P 1'
#
loop_
_entity.id
_entity.type
_entity.pdbx_description
1 polymer ?
#
loop_
_entity_poly.entity_id
_entity_poly.type
_entity_poly.pdbx_seq_one_letter_code
_entity_poly.pdbx_strand_id
1 'polypeptide(L)' 'MEIFTIAAWEIWKQRNALIFRRIASTFHSWKDCFIDTAKLQVYRLNDSLRDSLTEWLNSLL' A
#
# COMPACT_ATOMS: atom_id res chain seq x y z
N MET A 1 -11.99 -5.88 0.63
CA MET A 1 -12.28 -4.44 0.37
C MET A 1 -11.13 -3.54 0.80
N GLU A 2 -10.59 -3.66 2.03
CA GLU A 2 -9.49 -2.79 2.50
C GLU A 2 -8.26 -2.75 1.60
N ILE A 3 -7.77 -3.89 1.10
CA ILE A 3 -6.60 -3.92 0.21
C ILE A 3 -6.81 -3.09 -1.07
N PHE A 4 -7.99 -3.20 -1.69
CA PHE A 4 -8.34 -2.38 -2.85
C PHE A 4 -8.46 -0.90 -2.50
N THR A 5 -9.03 -0.58 -1.34
CA THR A 5 -9.11 0.79 -0.83
C THR A 5 -7.72 1.39 -0.62
N ILE A 6 -6.78 0.64 -0.04
CA ILE A 6 -5.39 1.08 0.15
C ILE A 6 -4.72 1.29 -1.20
N ALA A 7 -4.85 0.34 -2.14
CA ALA A 7 -4.32 0.47 -3.49
C ALA A 7 -4.81 1.76 -4.19
N ALA A 8 -6.12 2.01 -4.16
CA ALA A 8 -6.73 3.21 -4.73
C ALA A 8 -6.28 4.50 -4.01
N TRP A 9 -6.18 4.45 -2.68
CA TRP A 9 -5.67 5.55 -1.86
C TRP A 9 -4.23 5.93 -2.22
N GLU A 10 -3.36 4.94 -2.39
CA GLU A 10 -1.98 5.17 -2.81
C GLU A 10 -1.91 5.77 -4.21
N ILE A 11 -2.74 5.32 -5.16
CA ILE A 11 -2.82 5.93 -6.51
C ILE A 11 -3.19 7.42 -6.39
N TRP A 12 -4.19 7.73 -5.57
CA TRP A 12 -4.62 9.10 -5.35
C TRP A 12 -3.50 9.96 -4.74
N LYS A 13 -2.76 9.45 -3.76
CA LYS A 13 -1.61 10.16 -3.17
C LYS A 13 -0.48 10.40 -4.19
N GLN A 14 -0.16 9.43 -5.05
CA GLN A 14 0.86 9.60 -6.11
C GLN A 14 0.45 10.72 -7.08
N ARG A 15 -0.82 10.75 -7.51
CA ARG A 15 -1.36 11.83 -8.35
C ARG A 15 -1.24 13.21 -7.69
N ASN A 16 -1.55 13.29 -6.39
CA ASN A 16 -1.40 14.55 -5.65
C ASN A 16 0.07 14.97 -5.50
N ALA A 17 0.99 14.02 -5.30
CA ALA A 17 2.41 14.31 -5.23
C ALA A 17 2.94 14.90 -6.55
N LEU A 18 2.44 14.44 -7.70
CA LEU A 18 2.75 15.06 -8.99
C LEU A 18 2.26 16.51 -9.06
N ILE A 19 1.01 16.78 -8.67
CA ILE A 19 0.41 18.12 -8.74
C ILE A 19 1.11 19.11 -7.78
N PHE A 20 1.27 18.72 -6.52
CA PHE A 20 1.71 19.64 -5.47
C PHE A 20 3.23 19.65 -5.25
N ARG A 21 3.93 18.58 -5.63
CA ARG A 21 5.37 18.42 -5.36
C ARG A 21 6.21 18.12 -6.61
N ARG A 22 5.57 18.00 -7.79
CA ARG A 22 6.23 17.62 -9.05
C ARG A 22 7.02 16.31 -8.98
N ILE A 23 6.61 15.40 -8.10
CA ILE A 23 7.20 14.06 -7.99
C ILE A 23 6.55 13.17 -9.05
N ALA A 24 7.37 12.56 -9.91
CA ALA A 24 6.87 11.65 -10.94
C ALA A 24 6.30 10.37 -10.30
N SER A 25 5.09 10.00 -10.71
CA SER A 25 4.45 8.75 -10.30
C SER A 25 5.09 7.58 -11.04
N THR A 26 5.50 6.55 -10.32
CA THR A 26 5.95 5.29 -10.92
C THR A 26 5.21 4.12 -10.30
N PHE A 27 5.15 2.99 -11.02
CA PHE A 27 4.59 1.77 -10.44
C PHE A 27 5.38 1.31 -9.20
N HIS A 28 6.71 1.46 -9.24
CA HIS A 28 7.58 1.09 -8.11
C HIS A 28 7.29 1.95 -6.87
N SER A 29 7.29 3.28 -7.01
CA SER A 29 6.99 4.19 -5.89
C SER A 29 5.58 3.99 -5.32
N TRP A 30 4.60 3.68 -6.17
CA TRP A 30 3.27 3.31 -5.73
C TRP A 30 3.26 2.00 -4.94
N LYS A 31 3.94 0.97 -5.46
CA LYS A 31 4.01 -0.37 -4.85
C LYS A 31 4.64 -0.32 -3.47
N ASP A 32 5.73 0.43 -3.29
CA ASP A 32 6.39 0.60 -1.99
C ASP A 32 5.44 1.26 -0.98
N CYS A 33 4.80 2.37 -1.36
CA CYS A 33 3.84 3.05 -0.50
C CYS A 33 2.62 2.18 -0.16
N PHE A 34 2.19 1.34 -1.10
CA PHE A 34 1.11 0.38 -0.92
C PHE A 34 1.50 -0.69 0.10
N ILE A 35 2.68 -1.30 -0.04
CA ILE A 35 3.17 -2.32 0.89
C ILE A 35 3.29 -1.72 2.30
N ASP A 36 3.87 -0.53 2.44
CA ASP A 36 4.01 0.13 3.74
C ASP A 36 2.66 0.41 4.39
N THR A 37 1.69 0.90 3.63
CA THR A 37 0.34 1.19 4.15
C THR A 37 -0.45 -0.09 4.46
N ALA A 38 -0.26 -1.15 3.68
CA ALA A 38 -0.87 -2.45 3.92
C ALA A 38 -0.29 -3.13 5.18
N LYS A 39 1.03 -3.01 5.42
CA LYS A 39 1.67 -3.46 6.66
C LYS A 39 1.06 -2.79 7.90
N LEU A 40 0.66 -1.52 7.81
CA LEU A 40 -0.01 -0.86 8.94
C LEU A 40 -1.41 -1.43 9.24
N GLN A 41 -2.10 -2.02 8.26
CA GLN A 41 -3.39 -2.68 8.53
C GLN A 41 -3.23 -3.99 9.29
N VAL A 42 -2.06 -4.63 9.21
CA VAL A 42 -1.79 -5.89 9.92
C VAL A 42 -2.07 -5.78 11.42
N TYR A 43 -1.80 -4.61 12.03
CA TYR A 43 -2.05 -4.36 13.45
C TYR A 43 -3.53 -4.32 13.85
N ARG A 44 -4.45 -4.30 12.88
CA ARG A 44 -5.91 -4.24 13.11
C ARG A 44 -6.60 -5.58 12.84
N LEU A 45 -5.85 -6.56 12.34
CA LEU A 45 -6.37 -7.88 11.97
C LEU A 45 -6.17 -8.89 13.10
N ASN A 46 -6.99 -9.93 13.10
CA ASN A 46 -6.74 -11.11 13.93
C ASN A 46 -5.49 -11.86 13.46
N ASP A 47 -4.96 -12.73 14.33
CA ASP A 47 -3.67 -13.40 14.09
C ASP A 47 -3.64 -14.20 12.76
N SER A 48 -4.70 -14.93 12.45
CA SER A 48 -4.77 -15.74 11.21
C SER A 48 -4.73 -14.89 9.93
N LEU A 49 -5.46 -13.78 9.90
CA LEU A 49 -5.46 -12.85 8.76
C LEU A 49 -4.16 -12.06 8.68
N ARG A 50 -3.57 -11.71 9.84
CA ARG A 50 -2.27 -11.05 9.91
C ARG A 50 -1.18 -11.90 9.27
N ASP A 51 -1.09 -13.18 9.63
CA ASP A 51 -0.03 -14.06 9.13
C ASP A 51 -0.16 -14.24 7.62
N SER A 52 -1.39 -14.50 7.15
CA SER A 52 -1.71 -14.61 5.72
C SER A 52 -1.37 -13.34 4.93
N LEU A 53 -1.73 -12.16 5.47
CA LEU A 53 -1.44 -10.88 4.83
C LEU A 53 0.06 -10.59 4.82
N THR A 54 0.77 -10.92 5.90
CA THR A 54 2.22 -10.69 6.03
C THR A 54 3.00 -11.55 5.06
N GLU A 55 2.66 -12.84 4.93
CA GLU A 55 3.26 -13.73 3.94
C GLU A 55 3.02 -13.21 2.51
N TRP A 56 1.78 -12.81 2.21
CA TRP A 56 1.46 -12.25 0.91
C TRP A 56 2.25 -10.97 0.61
N LEU A 57 2.31 -10.02 1.55
CA LEU A 57 3.08 -8.78 1.36
C LEU A 57 4.58 -9.04 1.18
N ASN A 58 5.14 -10.02 1.90
CA ASN A 58 6.55 -10.41 1.72
C ASN A 58 6.82 -11.02 0.35
N SER A 59 5.86 -11.73 -0.23
CA SER A 59 5.98 -12.24 -1.62
C SER A 59 5.96 -11.14 -2.68
N LEU A 60 5.52 -9.93 -2.33
CA LEU A 60 5.50 -8.78 -3.21
C LEU A 60 6.78 -7.94 -3.14
N LEU A 61 7.67 -8.16 -2.17
CA LEU A 61 8.96 -7.44 -2.08
C LEU A 61 9.93 -7.97 -3.14
#